data_AF-A0A0D0GFK6-F1
#
_entry.id   AF-A0A0D0GFK6-F1
#
_cell.length_a   1.000
_cell.length_b   1.000
_cell.length_c   1.000
_cell.angle_alpha   90.00
_cell.angle_beta   90.00
_cell.angle_gamma   90.00
#
_symmetry.space_group_name_H-M   'P 1'
#
loop_
_entity.id
_entity.type
_entity.pdbx_description
1 polymer ?
#
loop_
_entity_poly.entity_id
_entity_poly.type
_entity_poly.pdbx_seq_one_letter_code
_entity_poly.pdbx_strand_id
1 'polypeptide(L)'
;MKRIDKTIFTDSKYEKHIGYWEQFKTVCPDSYLFLQKKSIVADKSAFKLQNFKISNPGVASIKKLAGESHTGIFTILLSAIGILIHKYTGEESMIIDTPLFELKNQEEVFTERVPLLLNIKSEDILKTYLQVCQNSIRGHYQFQNFPLEYFNATGNTSCTTNVLIQFSEIHKAISDLSVYDLIINIERIMTGLN
;
A
#
# COMPACT_ATOMS: atom_id res chain seq x y z
N MET A 1 6.97 -22.04 0.63
CA MET A 1 7.16 -21.21 1.83
C MET A 1 8.55 -21.49 2.39
N LYS A 2 9.51 -20.56 2.23
CA LYS A 2 10.84 -20.71 2.86
C LYS A 2 10.64 -20.71 4.38
N ARG A 3 11.26 -21.67 5.07
CA ARG A 3 11.21 -21.78 6.53
C ARG A 3 12.05 -20.62 7.09
N ILE A 4 11.39 -19.52 7.46
CA ILE A 4 12.06 -18.39 8.09
C ILE A 4 12.44 -18.82 9.50
N ASP A 5 13.73 -18.80 9.80
CA ASP A 5 14.23 -19.12 11.14
C ASP A 5 13.79 -18.01 12.11
N LYS A 6 12.99 -18.36 13.13
CA LYS A 6 12.48 -17.38 14.11
C LYS A 6 13.61 -16.71 14.90
N THR A 7 14.83 -17.25 14.88
CA THR A 7 16.00 -16.61 15.52
C THR A 7 16.40 -15.30 14.84
N ILE A 8 16.02 -15.06 13.58
CA ILE A 8 16.33 -13.78 12.92
C ILE A 8 15.72 -12.58 13.67
N PHE A 9 14.62 -12.76 14.41
CA PHE A 9 13.98 -11.70 15.19
C PHE A 9 14.75 -11.29 16.45
N THR A 10 15.77 -12.07 16.83
CA THR A 10 16.66 -11.74 17.95
C THR A 10 17.91 -10.98 17.50
N ASP A 11 18.11 -10.83 16.18
CA ASP A 11 19.20 -10.03 15.64
C ASP A 11 18.92 -8.54 15.86
N SER A 12 19.88 -7.85 16.46
CA SER A 12 19.89 -6.40 16.69
C SER A 12 19.49 -5.57 15.45
N LYS A 13 19.73 -6.08 14.23
CA LYS A 13 19.36 -5.40 12.99
C LYS A 13 17.84 -5.21 12.82
N TYR A 14 17.02 -6.06 13.43
CA TYR A 14 15.54 -5.99 13.31
C TYR A 14 14.84 -5.35 14.51
N GLU A 15 15.56 -4.96 15.56
CA GLU A 15 14.96 -4.35 16.75
C GLU A 15 14.10 -3.12 16.41
N LYS A 16 14.61 -2.26 15.50
CA LYS A 16 13.87 -1.09 15.01
C LYS A 16 12.65 -1.46 14.15
N HIS A 17 12.73 -2.55 13.39
CA HIS A 17 11.59 -3.05 12.61
C HIS A 17 10.49 -3.52 13.55
N ILE A 18 10.86 -4.30 14.58
CA ILE A 18 9.91 -4.80 15.59
C ILE A 18 9.22 -3.63 16.29
N GLY A 19 9.99 -2.64 16.78
CA GLY A 19 9.42 -1.47 17.44
C GLY A 19 8.44 -0.68 16.55
N TYR A 20 8.78 -0.50 15.28
CA TYR A 20 7.90 0.17 14.32
C TYR A 20 6.60 -0.60 14.09
N TRP A 21 6.68 -1.91 13.85
CA TRP A 21 5.52 -2.73 13.55
C TRP A 21 4.65 -3.04 14.78
N GLU A 22 5.23 -3.11 16.00
CA GLU A 22 4.45 -3.11 17.25
C GLU A 22 3.64 -1.82 17.38
N GLN A 23 4.25 -0.66 17.12
CA GLN A 23 3.53 0.61 17.16
C GLN A 23 2.39 0.63 16.13
N PHE A 24 2.65 0.17 14.90
CA PHE A 24 1.64 0.08 13.85
C PHE A 24 0.43 -0.78 14.26
N LYS A 25 0.65 -1.91 14.93
CA LYS A 25 -0.44 -2.76 15.43
C LYS A 25 -1.40 -2.03 16.36
N THR A 26 -0.92 -1.07 17.14
CA THR A 26 -1.77 -0.33 18.09
C THR A 26 -2.71 0.67 17.44
N VAL A 27 -2.40 1.10 16.20
CA VAL A 27 -3.19 2.07 15.44
C VAL A 27 -3.94 1.46 14.26
N CYS A 28 -3.69 0.18 13.99
CA CYS A 28 -4.32 -0.55 12.91
C CYS A 28 -5.79 -0.82 13.23
N PRO A 29 -6.74 -0.45 12.34
CA PRO A 29 -8.15 -0.76 12.52
C PRO A 29 -8.42 -2.26 12.38
N ASP A 30 -9.61 -2.69 12.81
CA ASP A 30 -10.14 -4.00 12.44
C ASP A 30 -10.20 -4.15 10.92
N SER A 31 -10.07 -5.39 10.43
CA SER A 31 -9.88 -5.71 9.01
C SER A 31 -10.73 -4.86 8.04
N TYR A 32 -10.07 -4.15 7.13
CA TYR A 32 -10.74 -3.43 6.04
C TYR A 32 -11.00 -4.40 4.88
N LEU A 33 -12.27 -4.74 4.64
CA LEU A 33 -12.67 -5.54 3.49
C LEU A 33 -13.47 -4.67 2.54
N PHE A 34 -12.93 -4.44 1.34
CA PHE A 34 -13.68 -3.83 0.25
C PHE A 34 -14.77 -4.80 -0.23
N LEU A 35 -15.98 -4.61 0.29
CA LEU A 35 -17.13 -5.46 -0.02
C LEU A 35 -17.80 -4.99 -1.32
N GLN A 36 -17.61 -5.74 -2.41
CA GLN A 36 -18.48 -5.60 -3.57
C GLN A 36 -19.78 -6.40 -3.33
N LYS A 37 -20.95 -5.79 -3.57
CA LYS A 37 -22.28 -6.43 -3.43
C LYS A 37 -22.45 -7.75 -4.22
N LYS A 38 -21.50 -8.12 -5.09
CA LYS A 38 -21.52 -9.34 -5.92
C LYS A 38 -20.42 -10.37 -5.61
N SER A 39 -19.53 -10.15 -4.65
CA SER A 39 -18.37 -11.05 -4.40
C SER A 39 -18.69 -12.38 -3.68
N ILE A 40 -19.96 -12.80 -3.63
CA ILE A 40 -20.37 -14.09 -3.02
C ILE A 40 -20.09 -15.29 -3.96
N VAL A 41 -19.78 -15.04 -5.24
CA VAL A 41 -19.56 -16.12 -6.21
C VAL A 41 -18.08 -16.48 -6.28
N ALA A 42 -17.78 -17.72 -5.89
CA ALA A 42 -16.46 -18.32 -5.66
C ALA A 42 -15.53 -18.45 -6.88
N ASP A 43 -15.82 -17.75 -7.99
CA ASP A 43 -14.96 -17.78 -9.17
C ASP A 43 -14.22 -16.44 -9.32
N LYS A 44 -13.10 -16.31 -8.58
CA LYS A 44 -12.18 -15.17 -8.67
C LYS A 44 -11.42 -15.10 -10.01
N SER A 45 -11.75 -15.94 -11.00
CA SER A 45 -11.00 -16.06 -12.26
C SER A 45 -11.21 -14.91 -13.26
N ALA A 46 -12.17 -14.02 -13.04
CA ALA A 46 -12.48 -12.94 -13.97
C ALA A 46 -12.36 -11.54 -13.33
N PHE A 47 -11.16 -10.96 -13.36
CA PHE A 47 -10.99 -9.52 -13.14
C PHE A 47 -11.54 -8.74 -14.33
N LYS A 48 -12.36 -7.70 -14.08
CA LYS A 48 -12.72 -6.72 -15.11
C LYS A 48 -11.72 -5.57 -15.07
N LEU A 49 -10.88 -5.47 -16.10
CA LEU A 49 -9.96 -4.35 -16.26
C LEU A 49 -10.71 -3.10 -16.76
N GLN A 50 -10.52 -1.98 -16.08
CA GLN A 50 -11.00 -0.67 -16.51
C GLN A 50 -9.86 0.34 -16.47
N ASN A 51 -9.61 1.00 -17.60
CA ASN A 51 -8.54 1.97 -17.73
C ASN A 51 -9.08 3.40 -17.60
N PHE A 52 -8.36 4.23 -16.85
CA PHE A 52 -8.62 5.66 -16.71
C PHE A 52 -7.35 6.44 -17.05
N LYS A 53 -7.49 7.54 -17.81
CA LYS A 53 -6.39 8.44 -18.13
C LYS A 53 -6.53 9.72 -17.33
N ILE A 54 -5.46 10.11 -16.63
CA ILE A 54 -5.36 11.44 -16.04
C ILE A 54 -5.02 12.41 -17.17
N SER A 55 -5.72 13.54 -17.24
CA SER A 55 -5.50 14.56 -18.27
C SER A 55 -4.09 15.17 -18.15
N ASN A 56 -3.52 15.66 -19.26
CA ASN A 56 -2.20 16.29 -19.26
C ASN A 56 -2.05 17.41 -18.21
N PRO A 57 -3.03 18.32 -18.03
CA PRO A 57 -2.95 19.32 -16.96
C PRO A 57 -2.94 18.71 -15.55
N GLY A 58 -3.68 17.61 -15.34
CA GLY A 58 -3.69 16.87 -14.09
C GLY A 58 -2.33 16.24 -13.79
N VAL A 59 -1.73 15.58 -14.80
CA VAL A 59 -0.38 15.01 -14.69
C VAL A 59 0.65 16.10 -14.37
N ALA A 60 0.61 17.24 -15.07
CA ALA A 60 1.53 18.35 -14.81
C ALA A 60 1.38 18.90 -13.38
N SER A 61 0.16 19.01 -12.87
CA SER A 61 -0.12 19.46 -11.50
C SER A 61 0.41 18.48 -10.46
N ILE A 62 0.18 17.17 -10.66
CA ILE A 62 0.68 16.11 -9.78
C ILE A 62 2.21 16.13 -9.73
N LYS A 63 2.87 16.21 -10.89
CA LYS A 63 4.34 16.27 -10.96
C LYS A 63 4.92 17.48 -10.25
N LYS A 64 4.33 18.65 -10.47
CA LYS A 64 4.72 19.90 -9.80
C LYS A 64 4.59 19.78 -8.28
N LEU A 65 3.48 19.24 -7.79
CA LEU A 65 3.25 19.02 -6.35
C LEU A 65 4.20 17.97 -5.76
N ALA A 66 4.53 16.94 -6.54
CA ALA A 66 5.45 15.89 -6.14
C ALA A 66 6.93 16.30 -6.17
N GLY A 67 7.26 17.46 -6.73
CA GLY A 67 8.64 17.87 -6.98
C GLY A 67 9.37 16.91 -7.90
N GLU A 68 8.69 16.36 -8.91
CA GLU A 68 9.20 15.32 -9.85
C GLU A 68 9.65 14.00 -9.20
N SER A 69 9.42 13.80 -7.90
CA SER A 69 9.74 12.54 -7.22
C SER A 69 8.69 11.47 -7.50
N HIS A 70 9.11 10.26 -7.91
CA HIS A 70 8.20 9.13 -8.09
C HIS A 70 7.46 8.75 -6.79
N THR A 71 8.12 8.84 -5.62
CA THR A 71 7.46 8.61 -4.33
C THR A 71 6.48 9.74 -3.97
N GLY A 72 6.78 10.97 -4.39
CA GLY A 72 5.86 12.11 -4.26
C GLY A 72 4.61 11.93 -5.12
N ILE A 73 4.78 11.49 -6.37
CA ILE A 73 3.67 11.16 -7.28
C ILE A 73 2.81 10.07 -6.66
N PHE A 74 3.44 9.00 -6.19
CA PHE A 74 2.73 7.90 -5.52
C PHE A 74 1.95 8.39 -4.30
N THR A 75 2.56 9.21 -3.44
CA THR A 75 1.91 9.78 -2.27
C THR A 75 0.64 10.55 -2.63
N ILE A 76 0.71 11.42 -3.64
CA ILE A 76 -0.44 12.21 -4.09
C ILE A 76 -1.55 11.32 -4.64
N LEU A 77 -1.20 10.35 -5.49
CA LEU A 77 -2.18 9.44 -6.10
C LEU A 77 -2.82 8.53 -5.07
N LEU A 78 -2.02 7.97 -4.14
CA LEU A 78 -2.50 7.14 -3.04
C LEU A 78 -3.48 7.92 -2.15
N SER A 79 -3.12 9.15 -1.81
CA SER A 79 -3.98 10.04 -1.01
C SER A 79 -5.29 10.33 -1.73
N ALA A 80 -5.24 10.63 -3.03
CA ALA A 80 -6.43 10.86 -3.84
C ALA A 80 -7.34 9.61 -3.90
N ILE A 81 -6.77 8.41 -4.00
CA ILE A 81 -7.53 7.15 -3.94
C ILE A 81 -8.15 6.97 -2.55
N GLY A 82 -7.42 7.22 -1.47
CA GLY A 82 -7.96 7.16 -0.10
C GLY A 82 -9.15 8.11 0.09
N ILE A 83 -9.07 9.35 -0.44
CA ILE A 83 -10.19 10.30 -0.46
C ILE A 83 -11.39 9.74 -1.22
N LEU A 84 -11.17 9.11 -2.38
CA LEU A 84 -12.25 8.51 -3.15
C LEU A 84 -12.89 7.36 -2.38
N ILE A 85 -12.10 6.44 -1.82
CA ILE A 85 -12.61 5.31 -1.04
C ILE A 85 -13.44 5.83 0.14
N HIS A 86 -12.91 6.78 0.93
CA HIS A 86 -13.63 7.40 2.04
C HIS A 86 -14.95 8.03 1.58
N LYS A 87 -14.94 8.78 0.47
CA LYS A 87 -16.15 9.41 -0.08
C LYS A 87 -17.24 8.40 -0.46
N TYR A 88 -16.86 7.22 -0.94
CA TYR A 88 -17.83 6.20 -1.38
C TYR A 88 -18.23 5.20 -0.30
N THR A 89 -17.40 5.01 0.74
CA THR A 89 -17.61 3.99 1.78
C THR A 89 -17.92 4.58 3.15
N GLY A 90 -17.51 5.82 3.42
CA GLY A 90 -17.54 6.44 4.74
C GLY A 90 -16.39 6.00 5.66
N GLU A 91 -15.55 5.07 5.20
CA GLU A 91 -14.48 4.48 6.01
C GLU A 91 -13.36 5.50 6.25
N GLU A 92 -13.08 5.78 7.52
CA GLU A 92 -12.04 6.74 7.91
C GLU A 92 -10.66 6.11 7.97
N SER A 93 -10.58 4.84 8.39
CA SER A 93 -9.33 4.10 8.54
C SER A 93 -9.36 2.86 7.66
N MET A 94 -8.40 2.76 6.75
CA MET A 94 -8.33 1.67 5.77
C MET A 94 -6.90 1.16 5.64
N ILE A 95 -6.78 -0.16 5.64
CA ILE A 95 -5.54 -0.86 5.28
C ILE A 95 -5.61 -1.16 3.79
N ILE A 96 -4.53 -0.83 3.08
CA ILE A 96 -4.29 -1.22 1.70
C ILE A 96 -2.95 -1.92 1.62
N ASP A 97 -2.81 -2.89 0.73
CA ASP A 97 -1.51 -3.49 0.45
C ASP A 97 -0.86 -2.75 -0.71
N THR A 98 0.46 -2.63 -0.65
CA THR A 98 1.30 -2.24 -1.79
C THR A 98 2.42 -3.26 -1.95
N PRO A 99 2.97 -3.47 -3.16
CA PRO A 99 4.17 -4.28 -3.28
C PRO A 99 5.38 -3.59 -2.62
N LEU A 100 6.45 -4.35 -2.38
CA LEU A 100 7.71 -3.79 -1.90
C LEU A 100 8.21 -2.63 -2.77
N PHE A 101 8.65 -1.56 -2.11
CA PHE A 101 9.40 -0.50 -2.74
C PHE A 101 10.76 -1.01 -3.25
N GLU A 102 11.10 -0.69 -4.48
CA GLU A 102 12.30 -1.17 -5.15
C GLU A 102 13.57 -0.53 -4.58
N LEU A 103 14.38 -1.35 -3.89
CA LEU A 103 15.68 -0.97 -3.33
C LEU A 103 16.80 -1.61 -4.16
N LYS A 104 17.84 -0.85 -4.49
CA LYS A 104 18.93 -1.29 -5.37
C LYS A 104 19.78 -2.44 -4.82
N ASN A 105 19.77 -2.70 -3.50
CA ASN A 105 20.62 -3.71 -2.85
C ASN A 105 19.86 -4.45 -1.74
N GLN A 106 18.78 -5.15 -2.08
CA GLN A 106 18.03 -5.96 -1.12
C GLN A 106 18.41 -7.44 -1.26
N GLU A 107 19.27 -7.93 -0.37
CA GLU A 107 19.82 -9.30 -0.43
C GLU A 107 18.79 -10.37 -0.05
N GLU A 108 17.89 -10.04 0.89
CA GLU A 108 16.87 -10.98 1.38
C GLU A 108 15.48 -10.35 1.32
N VAL A 109 14.50 -11.12 0.87
CA VAL A 109 13.10 -10.69 0.71
C VAL A 109 12.21 -11.65 1.50
N PHE A 110 11.51 -11.14 2.51
CA PHE A 110 10.64 -11.94 3.37
C PHE A 110 9.15 -11.85 3.03
N THR A 111 8.74 -10.76 2.42
CA THR A 111 7.37 -10.45 2.02
C THR A 111 7.39 -9.77 0.67
N GLU A 112 6.36 -9.94 -0.14
CA GLU A 112 6.19 -9.20 -1.40
C GLU A 112 5.34 -7.94 -1.21
N ARG A 113 4.70 -7.79 -0.04
CA ARG A 113 3.72 -6.75 0.25
C ARG A 113 4.03 -5.97 1.52
N VAL A 114 3.57 -4.73 1.54
CA VAL A 114 3.64 -3.78 2.64
C VAL A 114 2.24 -3.25 2.90
N PRO A 115 1.65 -3.48 4.07
CA PRO A 115 0.38 -2.84 4.41
C PRO A 115 0.64 -1.36 4.66
N LEU A 116 -0.21 -0.48 4.13
CA LEU A 116 -0.25 0.94 4.44
C LEU A 116 -1.57 1.27 5.09
N LEU A 117 -1.51 2.04 6.18
CA LEU A 117 -2.67 2.65 6.79
C LEU A 117 -2.92 4.03 6.17
N LEU A 118 -4.11 4.21 5.59
CA LEU A 118 -4.66 5.50 5.24
C LEU A 118 -5.71 5.87 6.29
N ASN A 119 -5.56 7.05 6.88
CA ASN A 119 -6.51 7.59 7.84
C ASN A 119 -6.95 8.97 7.36
N ILE A 120 -8.22 9.08 6.98
CA ILE A 120 -8.82 10.29 6.46
C ILE A 120 -10.14 10.57 7.17
N LYS A 121 -10.28 11.81 7.61
CA LYS A 121 -11.49 12.32 8.26
C LYS A 121 -12.16 13.37 7.39
N SER A 122 -13.46 13.55 7.59
CA SER A 122 -14.24 14.53 6.81
C SER A 122 -13.75 15.97 7.00
N GLU A 123 -13.15 16.29 8.15
CA GLU A 123 -12.61 17.60 8.51
C GLU A 123 -11.13 17.80 8.11
N ASP A 124 -10.47 16.80 7.49
CA ASP A 124 -9.06 16.90 7.17
C ASP A 124 -8.77 17.97 6.11
N ILE A 125 -7.75 18.77 6.37
CA ILE A 125 -7.17 19.67 5.36
C ILE A 125 -6.28 18.82 4.44
N LEU A 126 -6.52 18.89 3.12
CA LEU A 126 -5.80 18.11 2.11
C LEU A 126 -4.27 18.13 2.28
N LYS A 127 -3.70 19.29 2.58
CA LYS A 127 -2.24 19.43 2.80
C LYS A 127 -1.77 18.61 4.00
N THR A 128 -2.50 18.62 5.10
CA THR A 128 -2.18 17.86 6.31
C THR A 128 -2.32 16.36 6.04
N TYR A 129 -3.39 15.96 5.37
CA TYR A 129 -3.61 14.57 4.99
C TYR A 129 -2.49 14.03 4.07
N LEU A 130 -2.06 14.83 3.08
CA LEU A 130 -0.92 14.47 2.22
C LEU A 130 0.38 14.26 3.04
N GLN A 131 0.63 15.10 4.05
CA GLN A 131 1.79 14.95 4.93
C GLN A 131 1.69 13.68 5.80
N VAL A 132 0.50 13.36 6.31
CA VAL A 132 0.25 12.11 7.04
C VAL A 132 0.53 10.90 6.14
N CYS A 133 -0.01 10.90 4.92
CA CYS A 133 0.24 9.84 3.94
C CYS A 133 1.72 9.71 3.60
N GLN A 134 2.42 10.83 3.38
CA GLN A 134 3.86 10.83 3.09
C GLN A 134 4.68 10.19 4.22
N ASN A 135 4.37 10.56 5.47
CA ASN A 135 5.04 10.01 6.65
C ASN A 135 4.75 8.52 6.81
N SER A 136 3.51 8.11 6.57
CA SER A 136 3.09 6.70 6.57
C SER A 136 3.90 5.93 5.53
N ILE A 137 3.85 6.30 4.25
CA ILE A 137 4.58 5.64 3.15
C ILE A 137 6.08 5.51 3.48
N ARG A 138 6.71 6.61 3.92
CA ARG A 138 8.13 6.61 4.24
C ARG A 138 8.47 5.60 5.35
N GLY A 139 7.70 5.58 6.44
CA GLY A 139 7.95 4.67 7.55
C GLY A 139 7.77 3.21 7.14
N HIS A 140 6.67 2.89 6.47
CA HIS A 140 6.38 1.53 6.05
C HIS A 140 7.43 1.01 5.04
N TYR A 141 7.88 1.84 4.10
CA TYR A 141 8.92 1.45 3.14
C TYR A 141 10.32 1.42 3.75
N GLN A 142 10.58 2.18 4.80
CA GLN A 142 11.82 2.06 5.58
C GLN A 142 11.90 0.70 6.27
N PHE A 143 10.77 0.16 6.75
CA PHE A 143 10.72 -1.09 7.53
C PHE A 143 10.08 -2.28 6.78
N GLN A 144 9.88 -2.16 5.46
CA GLN A 144 9.13 -3.09 4.61
C GLN A 144 9.62 -4.54 4.61
N ASN A 145 10.93 -4.76 4.75
CA ASN A 145 11.53 -6.08 4.63
C ASN A 145 11.48 -6.83 5.97
N PHE A 146 10.27 -7.04 6.46
CA PHE A 146 9.98 -7.69 7.73
C PHE A 146 8.85 -8.71 7.54
N PRO A 147 9.00 -9.95 8.05
CA PRO A 147 8.02 -11.02 7.86
C PRO A 147 6.78 -10.84 8.77
N LEU A 148 5.94 -9.87 8.42
CA LEU A 148 4.73 -9.51 9.19
C LEU A 148 3.78 -10.68 9.41
N GLU A 149 3.71 -11.63 8.48
CA GLU A 149 2.85 -12.82 8.58
C GLU A 149 3.13 -13.63 9.86
N TYR A 150 4.40 -13.74 10.29
CA TYR A 150 4.78 -14.47 11.51
C TYR A 150 4.55 -13.65 12.78
N PHE A 151 4.63 -12.33 12.64
CA PHE A 151 4.43 -11.39 13.73
C PHE A 151 2.95 -11.23 14.08
N ASN A 152 2.05 -11.37 13.11
CA ASN A 152 0.60 -11.33 13.30
C ASN A 152 0.03 -12.65 13.84
N ALA A 153 0.70 -13.78 13.63
CA ALA A 153 0.27 -15.09 14.14
C ALA A 153 0.29 -15.21 15.69
N THR A 154 0.82 -14.21 16.40
CA THR A 154 0.93 -14.19 17.86
C THR A 154 -0.03 -13.21 18.55
N GLY A 155 -0.83 -12.46 17.78
CA GLY A 155 -1.76 -11.45 18.30
C GLY A 155 -3.13 -11.50 17.61
N ASN A 156 -4.14 -10.92 18.27
CA ASN A 156 -5.54 -10.96 17.83
C ASN A 156 -5.91 -9.90 16.77
N THR A 157 -4.94 -9.16 16.23
CA THR A 157 -5.16 -8.08 15.26
C THR A 157 -4.83 -8.53 13.84
N SER A 158 -5.87 -8.78 13.03
CA SER A 158 -5.74 -9.06 11.60
C SER A 158 -5.79 -7.75 10.80
N CYS A 159 -4.65 -7.07 10.70
CA CYS A 159 -4.43 -5.96 9.76
C CYS A 159 -4.46 -6.48 8.32
N THR A 160 -5.63 -6.90 7.85
CA THR A 160 -5.82 -7.55 6.55
C THR A 160 -6.66 -6.68 5.64
N THR A 161 -6.36 -6.78 4.35
CA THR A 161 -7.07 -6.08 3.28
C THR A 161 -7.20 -6.98 2.07
N ASN A 162 -8.21 -6.72 1.26
CA ASN A 162 -8.41 -7.30 -0.07
C ASN A 162 -8.18 -6.25 -1.18
N VAL A 163 -7.51 -5.13 -0.87
CA VAL A 163 -7.18 -4.06 -1.82
C VAL A 163 -5.68 -3.95 -2.01
N LEU A 164 -5.23 -4.01 -3.26
CA LEU A 164 -3.84 -3.76 -3.66
C LEU A 164 -3.75 -2.48 -4.49
N ILE A 165 -2.79 -1.61 -4.17
CA ILE A 165 -2.45 -0.44 -4.97
C ILE A 165 -0.97 -0.49 -5.34
N GLN A 166 -0.66 -0.41 -6.63
CA GLN A 166 0.71 -0.48 -7.11
C GLN A 166 1.06 0.61 -8.12
N PHE A 167 2.32 1.03 -8.12
CA PHE A 167 2.88 1.99 -9.07
C PHE A 167 4.16 1.43 -9.68
N SER A 168 4.14 1.22 -11.00
CA SER A 168 5.21 0.56 -11.75
C SER A 168 6.57 1.24 -11.69
N GLU A 169 6.62 2.53 -11.35
CA GLU A 169 7.87 3.30 -11.28
C GLU A 169 8.64 3.11 -9.96
N ILE A 170 8.05 2.47 -8.95
CA ILE A 170 8.65 2.35 -7.61
C ILE A 170 8.47 0.98 -6.94
N HIS A 171 7.57 0.13 -7.44
CA HIS A 171 7.21 -1.12 -6.79
C HIS A 171 7.75 -2.33 -7.57
N LYS A 172 8.17 -3.35 -6.81
CA LYS A 172 8.48 -4.67 -7.37
C LYS A 172 7.21 -5.38 -7.83
N ALA A 173 7.37 -6.34 -8.74
CA ALA A 173 6.29 -7.23 -9.13
C ALA A 173 5.87 -8.13 -7.96
N ILE A 174 4.57 -8.43 -7.89
CA ILE A 174 3.99 -9.37 -6.93
C ILE A 174 3.55 -10.64 -7.67
N SER A 175 3.75 -11.80 -7.06
CA SER A 175 3.52 -13.10 -7.71
C SER A 175 2.07 -13.56 -7.69
N ASP A 176 1.35 -13.29 -6.60
CA ASP A 176 -0.04 -13.72 -6.41
C ASP A 176 -0.96 -12.51 -6.18
N LEU A 177 -1.82 -12.27 -7.17
CA LEU A 177 -2.85 -11.23 -7.15
C LEU A 177 -4.24 -11.77 -6.80
N SER A 178 -4.43 -13.09 -6.72
CA SER A 178 -5.74 -13.73 -6.55
C SER A 178 -6.36 -13.48 -5.15
N VAL A 179 -5.54 -13.07 -4.20
CA VAL A 179 -5.95 -12.73 -2.84
C VAL A 179 -6.71 -11.40 -2.75
N TYR A 180 -6.59 -10.53 -3.75
CA TYR A 180 -7.23 -9.20 -3.77
C TYR A 180 -8.51 -9.17 -4.60
N ASP A 181 -9.51 -8.43 -4.13
CA ASP A 181 -10.78 -8.19 -4.82
C ASP A 181 -10.77 -6.86 -5.59
N LEU A 182 -9.88 -5.93 -5.21
CA LEU A 182 -9.63 -4.68 -5.92
C LEU A 182 -8.12 -4.48 -6.12
N ILE A 183 -7.72 -4.27 -7.37
CA ILE A 183 -6.34 -3.99 -7.73
C ILE A 183 -6.32 -2.68 -8.52
N ILE A 184 -5.54 -1.70 -8.05
CA ILE A 184 -5.33 -0.42 -8.74
C ILE A 184 -3.89 -0.36 -9.22
N ASN A 185 -3.72 -0.38 -10.55
CA ASN A 185 -2.44 -0.23 -11.21
C ASN A 185 -2.25 1.21 -11.66
N ILE A 186 -1.21 1.85 -11.15
CA ILE A 186 -0.75 3.16 -11.59
C ILE A 186 0.43 2.91 -12.54
N GLU A 187 0.33 3.45 -13.74
CA GLU A 187 1.35 3.28 -14.77
C GLU A 187 1.57 4.58 -15.53
N ARG A 188 2.83 4.82 -15.88
CA ARG A 188 3.19 5.90 -16.78
C ARG A 188 3.22 5.36 -18.21
N ILE A 189 2.26 5.80 -19.01
CA ILE A 189 2.28 5.51 -20.45
C ILE A 189 3.23 6.51 -21.11
N MET A 190 4.41 6.06 -21.51
CA MET A 190 5.26 6.83 -22.42
C MET A 190 4.59 6.83 -23.80
N THR A 191 3.87 7.89 -24.13
CA THR A 191 3.55 8.17 -25.53
C THR A 191 4.87 8.60 -26.18
N GLY A 192 5.50 7.69 -26.93
CA GLY A 192 6.69 8.01 -27.70
C GLY A 192 6.44 9.22 -28.60
N LEU A 193 7.23 10.27 -28.41
CA LEU A 193 7.55 11.20 -29.50
C LEU A 193 8.79 10.61 -30.15
N ASN A 194 8.58 9.89 -31.26
CA ASN A 194 9.55 9.84 -32.34
C ASN A 194 9.34 11.09 -33.20
#